data_AF-A0A2E0WR60-F1
#
_entry.id   AF-A0A2E0WR60-F1
#
_cell.length_a   1.000
_cell.length_b   1.000
_cell.length_c   1.000
_cell.angle_alpha   90.00
_cell.angle_beta   90.00
_cell.angle_gamma   90.00
#
_symmetry.space_group_name_H-M   'P 1'
#
loop_
_entity.id
_entity.type
_entity.pdbx_description
1 polymer ?
#
loop_
_entity_poly.entity_id
_entity_poly.type
_entity_poly.pdbx_seq_one_letter_code
_entity_poly.pdbx_strand_id
1 'polypeptide(L)' 'DGDPAALREFSRITQGARMVPQFTVDGEWIGGFADLTELHMEGRLDELMEHTP' A
#
# COMPACT_ATOMS: atom_id res chain seq x y z
N ASP A 1 -7.90 15.51 9.94
CA ASP A 1 -8.86 14.57 10.54
C ASP A 1 -9.55 13.74 9.48
N GLY A 2 -9.78 12.45 9.82
CA GLY A 2 -10.08 11.37 8.89
C GLY A 2 -11.30 11.63 8.00
N ASP A 3 -11.03 11.86 6.72
CA ASP A 3 -12.05 11.90 5.67
C ASP A 3 -12.74 10.52 5.56
N PRO A 4 -14.05 10.42 5.84
CA PRO A 4 -14.78 9.17 5.72
C PRO A 4 -14.74 8.55 4.32
N ALA A 5 -14.60 9.36 3.27
CA ALA A 5 -14.47 8.87 1.90
C ALA A 5 -13.12 8.17 1.71
N ALA A 6 -12.03 8.79 2.15
CA ALA A 6 -10.70 8.21 2.12
C ALA A 6 -10.61 6.91 2.94
N LEU A 7 -11.24 6.86 4.11
CA LEU A 7 -11.29 5.64 4.93
C LEU A 7 -12.05 4.49 4.26
N ARG A 8 -13.17 4.79 3.58
CA ARG A 8 -13.92 3.78 2.81
C ARG A 8 -13.11 3.26 1.63
N GLU A 9 -12.44 4.16 0.91
CA GLU A 9 -11.61 3.76 -0.23
C GLU A 9 -10.44 2.89 0.21
N PHE A 10 -9.73 3.31 1.25
CA PHE A 10 -8.65 2.52 1.83
C PHE A 10 -9.13 1.14 2.31
N SER A 11 -10.29 1.08 2.97
CA SER A 11 -10.89 -0.20 3.38
C SER A 11 -11.29 -1.09 2.20
N ARG A 12 -11.67 -0.51 1.05
CA ARG A 12 -11.96 -1.29 -0.17
C ARG A 12 -10.68 -1.86 -0.77
N ILE A 13 -9.66 -1.02 -0.98
CA ILE A 13 -8.39 -1.41 -1.60
C ILE A 13 -7.69 -2.49 -0.78
N THR A 14 -7.65 -2.32 0.55
CA THR A 14 -7.01 -3.27 1.49
C THR A 14 -7.88 -4.47 1.86
N GLN A 15 -9.05 -4.62 1.24
CA GLN A 15 -10.01 -5.69 1.54
C GLN A 15 -10.36 -5.81 3.04
N GLY A 16 -10.38 -4.69 3.76
CA GLY A 16 -10.67 -4.64 5.18
C GLY A 16 -9.54 -5.16 6.07
N ALA A 17 -8.28 -5.07 5.63
CA ALA A 17 -7.11 -5.38 6.44
C ALA A 17 -7.21 -4.74 7.84
N ARG A 18 -7.02 -5.57 8.87
CA ARG A 18 -7.21 -5.17 10.28
C ARG A 18 -5.91 -4.79 11.00
N MET A 19 -4.77 -5.12 10.40
CA MET A 19 -3.45 -4.80 10.95
C MET A 19 -2.88 -3.61 10.20
N VAL A 20 -2.31 -2.66 10.94
CA VAL A 20 -1.62 -1.48 10.39
C VAL A 20 -0.12 -1.59 10.70
N PRO A 21 0.76 -0.97 9.89
CA PRO A 21 0.48 -0.19 8.67
C PRO A 21 0.05 -1.06 7.48
N GLN A 22 -0.61 -0.43 6.50
CA GLN A 22 -0.96 -0.99 5.19
C GLN A 22 -0.57 0.03 4.12
N PHE A 23 -0.02 -0.46 3.00
CA PHE A 23 0.57 0.39 1.96
C PHE A 23 -0.12 0.15 0.62
N THR A 24 -0.32 1.23 -0.13
CA THR A 24 -0.86 1.21 -1.49
C THR A 24 -0.02 2.12 -2.37
N VAL A 25 0.29 1.72 -3.60
CA VAL A 25 0.99 2.53 -4.59
C VAL A 25 0.16 2.51 -5.87
N ASP A 26 -0.17 3.68 -6.41
CA ASP A 26 -1.01 3.85 -7.62
C ASP A 26 -2.33 3.07 -7.61
N GLY A 27 -2.92 2.87 -6.42
CA GLY A 27 -4.17 2.13 -6.23
C GLY A 27 -4.01 0.61 -6.11
N GLU A 28 -2.79 0.09 -6.26
CA GLU A 28 -2.46 -1.30 -5.96
C GLU A 28 -2.15 -1.48 -4.47
N TRP A 29 -2.71 -2.53 -3.86
CA TRP A 29 -2.43 -2.87 -2.47
C TRP A 29 -1.16 -3.71 -2.37
N ILE A 30 -0.17 -3.17 -1.65
CA ILE A 30 1.15 -3.78 -1.49
C ILE A 30 1.19 -4.73 -0.28
N GLY A 31 0.37 -4.48 0.73
CA GLY A 31 0.36 -5.24 1.98
C GLY A 31 0.84 -4.44 3.18
N GLY A 32 1.32 -5.13 4.20
CA GLY A 32 1.84 -4.56 5.44
C GLY A 32 3.33 -4.26 5.37
N PHE A 33 3.92 -4.00 6.54
CA PHE A 33 5.35 -3.68 6.63
C PHE A 33 6.27 -4.85 6.23
N ALA A 34 5.85 -6.09 6.48
CA ALA A 34 6.61 -7.27 6.09
C ALA A 34 6.70 -7.39 4.56
N ASP A 35 5.57 -7.23 3.87
CA ASP A 35 5.49 -7.29 2.41
C ASP A 35 6.32 -6.17 1.76
N LEU A 36 6.28 -4.95 2.33
CA LEU A 36 7.11 -3.84 1.88
C LEU A 36 8.62 -4.13 2.05
N THR A 37 9.00 -4.74 3.19
CA THR A 37 10.39 -5.11 3.45
C THR A 37 10.86 -6.19 2.48
N GLU A 38 10.02 -7.17 2.18
CA GLU A 38 10.30 -8.21 1.21
C GLU A 38 10.55 -7.62 -0.18
N LEU A 39 9.68 -6.72 -0.65
CA LEU A 39 9.87 -6.01 -1.93
C LEU A 39 11.17 -5.21 -1.98
N HIS A 40 11.57 -4.57 -0.88
CA HIS A 40 12.84 -3.86 -0.79
C HIS A 40 14.03 -4.84 -0.89
N MET A 41 13.96 -5.97 -0.18
CA MET A 41 15.01 -6.99 -0.20
C MET A 41 15.13 -7.68 -1.56
N GLU A 42 14.02 -7.80 -2.30
CA GLU A 42 13.98 -8.30 -3.68
C GLU A 42 14.48 -7.28 -4.71
N GLY A 43 14.73 -6.02 -4.31
CA GLY A 43 15.12 -4.93 -5.23
C GLY A 43 13.98 -4.46 -6.15
N ARG A 44 12.74 -4.87 -5.87
CA ARG A 44 11.56 -4.57 -6.70
C ARG A 44 10.79 -3.34 -6.24
N LEU A 45 11.13 -2.82 -5.06
CA LEU A 45 10.52 -1.59 -4.56
C LEU A 45 10.83 -0.39 -5.46
N ASP A 46 12.04 -0.31 -6.02
CA ASP A 46 12.43 0.81 -6.89
C ASP A 46 11.61 0.80 -8.19
N GLU A 47 11.38 -0.37 -8.78
CA GLU A 47 10.52 -0.53 -9.98
C GLU A 47 9.09 -0.02 -9.73
N LEU A 48 8.55 -0.28 -8.54
CA LEU A 48 7.22 0.17 -8.12
C LEU A 48 7.17 1.70 -7.95
N MET A 49 8.29 2.33 -7.60
CA MET A 49 8.41 3.77 -7.37
C MET A 49 8.76 4.55 -8.64
N GLU A 50 9.27 3.87 -9.68
CA GLU A 50 9.71 4.49 -10.94
C GLU A 50 8.57 4.90 -11.89
N HIS A 51 7.30 4.76 -11.49
CA HIS A 51 6.17 5.36 -12.19
C HIS A 51 6.02 6.86 -11.87
N THR A 52 6.90 7.67 -12.45
CA THR A 52 6.68 9.13 -12.58
C THR A 52 6.74 9.51 -14.07
N PRO A 53 5.74 10.21 -14.66
CA PRO A 53 5.94 10.85 -15.95
C PRO A 53 7.00 11.95 -15.89
#